data_AF-T5KP33-F1
#
_entry.id   AF-T5KP33-F1
#
_cell.length_a   1.000
_cell.length_b   1.000
_cell.length_c   1.000
_cell.angle_alpha   90.00
_cell.angle_beta   90.00
_cell.angle_gamma   90.00
#
_symmetry.space_group_name_H-M   'P 1'
#
loop_
_entity.id
_entity.type
_entity.pdbx_description
1 polymer ?
#
loop_
_entity_poly.entity_id
_entity_poly.type
_entity_poly.pdbx_seq_one_letter_code
_entity_poly.pdbx_strand_id
1 'polypeptide(L)'
;MHRRPDGPLQWDQLDPDAKRVTIRRTIAQDRDGKFFVQEFTKSDAGYRELELPDHVVDMLLRRRVASYSAFVFASSVGTFRHPNNYRTSWREALRDTPWKGTTPKSFRKTVATVMRDELGIQAAKEQLGHEDERTTRLHYADEVHRGPAAGLVLSKLFT
;
A
#
# COMPACT_ATOMS: atom_id res chain seq x y z
N MET A 1 20.02 0.13 -4.95
CA MET A 1 19.20 -0.23 -3.77
C MET A 1 17.76 -0.42 -4.22
N HIS A 2 17.27 -1.67 -4.35
CA HIS A 2 15.94 -1.96 -4.92
C HIS A 2 14.90 -1.91 -3.79
N ARG A 3 14.21 -0.77 -3.59
CA ARG A 3 13.07 -0.71 -2.65
C ARG A 3 12.01 -1.72 -3.10
N ARG A 4 11.69 -2.68 -2.22
CA ARG A 4 10.68 -3.72 -2.49
C ARG A 4 9.29 -3.10 -2.32
N PRO A 5 8.33 -3.41 -3.22
CA PRO A 5 6.97 -2.93 -3.07
C PRO A 5 6.33 -3.45 -1.77
N ASP A 6 5.33 -2.71 -1.27
CA ASP A 6 4.47 -3.18 -0.16
C ASP A 6 3.94 -4.58 -0.51
N GLY A 7 3.84 -5.46 0.50
CA GLY A 7 3.47 -6.87 0.32
C GLY A 7 2.01 -7.04 -0.06
N PRO A 8 1.60 -8.26 -0.43
CA PRO A 8 0.20 -8.49 -0.76
C PRO A 8 -0.63 -8.33 0.50
N LEU A 9 -1.61 -7.45 0.42
CA LEU A 9 -2.53 -7.19 1.51
C LEU A 9 -3.43 -8.42 1.73
N GLN A 10 -3.57 -8.83 2.99
CA GLN A 10 -4.52 -9.84 3.42
C GLN A 10 -5.66 -9.22 4.23
N TRP A 11 -6.78 -9.95 4.33
CA TRP A 11 -7.95 -9.46 5.08
C TRP A 11 -7.69 -9.26 6.57
N ASP A 12 -6.74 -10.01 7.16
CA ASP A 12 -6.32 -9.88 8.55
C ASP A 12 -5.53 -8.60 8.85
N GLN A 13 -5.19 -7.82 7.82
CA GLN A 13 -4.52 -6.52 7.93
C GLN A 13 -5.50 -5.34 7.83
N LEU A 14 -6.80 -5.61 7.66
CA LEU A 14 -7.83 -4.60 7.51
C LEU A 14 -8.73 -4.58 8.74
N ASP A 15 -8.93 -3.38 9.28
CA ASP A 15 -9.96 -3.08 10.26
C ASP A 15 -10.98 -2.12 9.60
N PRO A 16 -12.08 -2.65 9.03
CA PRO A 16 -13.08 -1.83 8.36
C PRO A 16 -13.82 -0.89 9.31
N ASP A 17 -14.01 -1.29 10.57
CA ASP A 17 -14.76 -0.53 11.57
C ASP A 17 -13.95 0.70 12.01
N ALA A 18 -12.66 0.50 12.27
CA ALA A 18 -11.72 1.59 12.54
C ALA A 18 -11.23 2.32 11.29
N LYS A 19 -11.62 1.85 10.08
CA LYS A 19 -11.21 2.34 8.76
C LYS A 19 -9.69 2.39 8.60
N ARG A 20 -9.01 1.30 8.99
CA ARG A 20 -7.55 1.21 9.05
C ARG A 20 -7.01 0.03 8.26
N VAL A 21 -5.78 0.19 7.80
CA VAL A 21 -4.97 -0.90 7.25
C VAL A 21 -3.59 -0.92 7.89
N THR A 22 -3.16 -2.09 8.34
CA THR A 22 -1.81 -2.32 8.85
C THR A 22 -0.94 -2.94 7.76
N ILE A 23 -0.01 -2.17 7.22
CA ILE A 23 1.02 -2.66 6.30
C ILE A 23 2.11 -3.31 7.15
N ARG A 24 2.29 -4.63 7.02
CA ARG A 24 3.32 -5.37 7.79
C ARG A 24 4.07 -6.45 7.01
N ARG A 25 3.68 -6.68 5.75
CA ARG A 25 4.24 -7.74 4.88
C ARG A 25 4.87 -7.11 3.63
N THR A 26 5.86 -7.77 3.03
CA THR A 26 6.46 -7.38 1.74
C THR A 26 6.57 -8.56 0.78
N ILE A 27 6.64 -8.30 -0.54
CA ILE A 27 6.99 -9.33 -1.52
C ILE A 27 8.52 -9.40 -1.62
N ALA A 28 9.05 -10.59 -1.37
CA ALA A 28 10.44 -10.90 -1.59
C ALA A 28 10.62 -11.77 -2.84
N GLN A 29 11.80 -11.68 -3.44
CA GLN A 29 12.27 -12.61 -4.47
C GLN A 29 13.45 -13.40 -3.89
N ASP A 30 13.44 -14.72 -4.09
CA ASP A 30 14.56 -15.60 -3.75
C ASP A 30 15.66 -15.55 -4.83
N ARG A 31 16.72 -16.35 -4.65
CA ARG A 31 17.87 -16.40 -5.56
C ARG A 31 17.52 -16.99 -6.93
N ASP A 32 16.45 -17.79 -6.98
CA ASP A 32 15.97 -18.46 -8.20
C ASP A 32 14.91 -17.61 -8.94
N GLY A 33 14.64 -16.40 -8.46
CA GLY A 33 13.71 -15.46 -9.07
C GLY A 33 12.24 -15.69 -8.70
N LYS A 34 11.93 -16.62 -7.79
CA LYS A 34 10.57 -16.90 -7.32
C LYS A 34 10.17 -15.89 -6.26
N PHE A 35 8.95 -15.35 -6.41
CA PHE A 35 8.39 -14.44 -5.44
C PHE A 35 7.74 -15.19 -4.29
N PHE A 36 7.90 -14.68 -3.08
CA PHE A 36 7.23 -15.17 -1.88
C PHE A 36 6.83 -14.01 -0.96
N VAL A 37 5.84 -14.25 -0.10
CA VAL A 37 5.42 -13.29 0.92
C VAL A 37 6.39 -13.39 2.08
N GLN A 38 7.04 -12.29 2.41
CA GLN A 38 7.85 -12.18 3.62
C GLN A 38 6.96 -11.61 4.72
N GLU A 39 6.80 -12.37 5.81
CA GLU A 39 5.88 -12.04 6.91
C GLU A 39 6.26 -10.78 7.68
N PHE A 40 7.54 -10.39 7.62
CA PHE A 40 8.05 -9.19 8.27
C PHE A 40 8.67 -8.25 7.24
N THR A 41 8.42 -6.95 7.40
CA THR A 41 9.16 -5.92 6.68
C THR A 41 10.60 -5.89 7.18
N LYS A 42 11.56 -5.71 6.26
CA LYS A 42 13.00 -5.68 6.62
C LYS A 42 13.42 -4.41 7.37
N SER A 43 12.52 -3.44 7.52
CA SER A 43 12.72 -2.18 8.23
C SER A 43 11.45 -1.81 8.98
N ASP A 44 11.59 -1.09 10.09
CA ASP A 44 10.48 -0.59 10.90
C ASP A 44 9.56 0.33 10.08
N ALA A 45 10.10 1.10 9.14
CA ALA A 45 9.31 1.91 8.20
C ALA A 45 8.35 1.13 7.28
N GLY A 46 8.55 -0.18 7.15
CA GLY A 46 7.63 -1.06 6.42
C GLY A 46 6.41 -1.46 7.24
N TYR A 47 6.49 -1.36 8.56
CA TYR A 47 5.37 -1.54 9.47
C TYR A 47 4.66 -0.20 9.69
N ARG A 48 3.43 -0.05 9.17
CA ARG A 48 2.66 1.17 9.41
C ARG A 48 1.16 0.94 9.37
N GLU A 49 0.44 1.73 10.16
CA GLU A 49 -1.01 1.81 10.10
C GLU A 49 -1.44 3.04 9.31
N LEU A 50 -2.35 2.87 8.35
CA LEU A 50 -2.87 3.94 7.51
C LEU A 50 -4.39 4.02 7.64
N GLU A 51 -4.91 5.24 7.67
CA GLU A 51 -6.35 5.49 7.61
C GLU A 51 -6.86 5.40 6.16
N LEU A 52 -8.01 4.76 5.99
CA LEU A 52 -8.65 4.52 4.71
C LEU A 52 -9.82 5.49 4.51
N PRO A 53 -9.97 6.07 3.32
CA PRO A 53 -11.21 6.74 2.91
C PRO A 53 -12.42 5.81 2.94
N ASP A 54 -13.59 6.34 3.23
CA ASP A 54 -14.85 5.59 3.30
C ASP A 54 -15.13 4.83 1.99
N HIS A 55 -14.96 5.51 0.85
CA HIS A 55 -15.13 4.87 -0.46
C HIS A 55 -14.18 3.68 -0.69
N VAL A 56 -12.96 3.73 -0.13
CA VAL A 56 -12.01 2.62 -0.20
C VAL A 56 -12.48 1.48 0.70
N VAL A 57 -12.97 1.77 1.91
CA VAL A 57 -13.54 0.76 2.83
C VAL A 57 -14.73 0.05 2.16
N ASP A 58 -15.67 0.80 1.57
CA ASP A 58 -16.83 0.24 0.87
C ASP A 58 -16.42 -0.69 -0.27
N MET A 59 -15.46 -0.26 -1.09
CA MET A 59 -14.91 -1.07 -2.19
C MET A 59 -14.27 -2.36 -1.66
N LEU A 60 -13.50 -2.28 -0.56
CA LEU A 60 -12.87 -3.43 0.06
C LEU A 60 -13.89 -4.40 0.66
N LEU A 61 -14.96 -3.90 1.29
CA LEU A 61 -16.04 -4.72 1.85
C LEU A 61 -16.80 -5.47 0.74
N ARG A 62 -17.16 -4.80 -0.36
CA ARG A 62 -17.78 -5.45 -1.53
C ARG A 62 -16.88 -6.56 -2.08
N ARG A 63 -15.57 -6.31 -2.14
CA ARG A 63 -14.59 -7.30 -2.59
C ARG A 63 -14.47 -8.47 -1.60
N ARG A 64 -14.58 -8.25 -0.29
CA ARG A 64 -14.51 -9.30 0.73
C ARG A 64 -15.63 -10.31 0.58
N VAL A 65 -16.85 -9.83 0.33
CA VAL A 65 -18.03 -10.69 0.13
C VAL A 65 -17.85 -11.63 -1.07
N ALA A 66 -17.18 -11.18 -2.13
CA ALA A 66 -16.92 -11.99 -3.33
C ALA A 66 -15.63 -12.83 -3.25
N SER A 67 -14.86 -12.74 -2.16
CA SER A 67 -13.52 -13.33 -2.06
C SER A 67 -13.53 -14.69 -1.37
N TYR A 68 -12.80 -15.65 -1.95
CA TYR A 68 -12.48 -16.95 -1.33
C TYR A 68 -10.99 -17.06 -0.93
N SER A 69 -10.21 -15.99 -1.10
CA SER A 69 -8.78 -15.94 -0.77
C SER A 69 -8.52 -15.15 0.52
N ALA A 70 -7.44 -15.51 1.21
CA ALA A 70 -6.89 -14.72 2.31
C ALA A 70 -6.33 -13.35 1.82
N PHE A 71 -5.96 -13.24 0.55
CA PHE A 71 -5.45 -12.01 -0.04
C PHE A 71 -6.58 -11.10 -0.51
N VAL A 72 -6.47 -9.81 -0.21
CA VAL A 72 -7.38 -8.77 -0.68
C VAL A 72 -7.33 -8.66 -2.21
N PHE A 73 -6.13 -8.70 -2.80
CA PHE A 73 -5.93 -8.62 -4.25
C PHE A 73 -5.32 -9.91 -4.79
N ALA A 74 -6.10 -10.99 -4.74
CA ALA A 74 -5.67 -12.30 -5.21
C ALA A 74 -5.52 -12.37 -6.74
N SER A 75 -4.75 -13.35 -7.20
CA SER A 75 -4.76 -13.87 -8.56
C SER A 75 -6.04 -14.68 -8.81
N SER A 76 -6.30 -15.07 -10.06
CA SER A 76 -7.45 -15.93 -10.41
C SER A 76 -7.43 -17.29 -9.72
N VAL A 77 -6.25 -17.75 -9.27
CA VAL A 77 -6.07 -19.01 -8.55
C VAL A 77 -5.95 -18.83 -7.02
N GLY A 78 -6.30 -17.64 -6.51
CA GLY A 78 -6.35 -17.38 -5.07
C GLY A 78 -5.01 -17.08 -4.39
N THR A 79 -3.89 -17.07 -5.13
CA THR A 79 -2.56 -16.69 -4.63
C THR A 79 -2.33 -15.19 -4.67
N PHE A 80 -1.24 -14.69 -4.07
CA PHE A 80 -0.90 -13.27 -4.22
C PHE A 80 -0.62 -12.92 -5.68
N ARG A 81 -1.01 -11.71 -6.10
CA ARG A 81 -0.75 -11.26 -7.46
C ARG A 81 0.74 -10.94 -7.64
N HIS A 82 1.39 -11.61 -8.60
CA HIS A 82 2.77 -11.30 -8.95
C HIS A 82 2.92 -9.84 -9.41
N PRO A 83 4.03 -9.15 -9.05
CA PRO A 83 4.25 -7.76 -9.43
C PRO A 83 4.18 -7.50 -10.94
N ASN A 84 4.63 -8.45 -11.76
CA ASN A 84 4.57 -8.33 -13.23
C ASN A 84 3.13 -8.39 -13.73
N ASN A 85 2.31 -9.30 -13.19
CA ASN A 85 0.90 -9.43 -13.56
C ASN A 85 0.11 -8.18 -13.11
N TYR A 86 0.44 -7.63 -11.95
CA TYR A 86 -0.12 -6.36 -11.50
C TYR A 86 0.16 -5.21 -12.49
N ARG A 87 1.40 -5.08 -12.99
CA ARG A 87 1.74 -4.06 -14.01
C ARG A 87 1.01 -4.26 -15.32
N THR A 88 0.75 -5.50 -15.73
CA THR A 88 -0.04 -5.78 -16.93
C THR A 88 -1.50 -5.36 -16.73
N SER A 89 -2.15 -5.82 -15.66
CA SER A 89 -3.53 -5.41 -15.37
C SER A 89 -3.67 -3.90 -15.16
N TRP A 90 -2.66 -3.26 -14.58
CA TRP A 90 -2.62 -1.79 -14.44
C TRP A 90 -2.64 -1.10 -15.82
N ARG A 91 -1.77 -1.53 -16.75
CA ARG A 91 -1.74 -0.98 -18.11
C ARG A 91 -3.04 -1.24 -18.85
N GLU A 92 -3.66 -2.40 -18.64
CA GLU A 92 -4.96 -2.74 -19.24
C GLU A 92 -6.07 -1.86 -18.70
N ALA A 93 -6.17 -1.69 -17.38
CA ALA A 93 -7.19 -0.86 -16.75
C ALA A 93 -7.12 0.62 -17.18
N LEU A 94 -5.92 1.11 -17.52
CA LEU A 94 -5.71 2.50 -17.94
C LEU A 94 -5.66 2.69 -19.45
N ARG A 95 -5.76 1.62 -20.24
CA ARG A 95 -5.51 1.65 -21.71
C ARG A 95 -6.36 2.69 -22.42
N ASP A 96 -7.63 2.77 -22.07
CA ASP A 96 -8.63 3.61 -22.72
C ASP A 96 -9.02 4.82 -21.86
N THR A 97 -8.13 5.19 -20.92
CA THR A 97 -8.30 6.35 -20.05
C THR A 97 -7.30 7.44 -20.41
N PRO A 98 -7.55 8.71 -20.04
CA PRO A 98 -6.56 9.79 -20.13
C PRO A 98 -5.24 9.50 -19.39
N TRP A 99 -5.25 8.53 -18.48
CA TRP A 99 -4.11 8.14 -17.65
C TRP A 99 -3.25 7.02 -18.26
N LYS A 100 -3.46 6.69 -19.55
CA LYS A 100 -2.64 5.72 -20.27
C LYS A 100 -1.15 6.03 -20.13
N GLY A 101 -0.36 5.00 -19.82
CA GLY A 101 1.10 5.12 -19.66
C GLY A 101 1.55 5.61 -18.28
N THR A 102 0.64 6.00 -17.40
CA THR A 102 0.99 6.27 -15.99
C THR A 102 1.36 4.98 -15.25
N THR A 103 2.16 5.13 -14.20
CA THR A 103 2.61 4.00 -13.38
C THR A 103 2.04 4.09 -11.97
N PRO A 104 1.97 2.98 -11.23
CA PRO A 104 1.60 3.01 -9.80
C PRO A 104 2.48 3.98 -8.99
N LYS A 105 3.75 4.13 -9.38
CA LYS A 105 4.68 5.09 -8.76
C LYS A 105 4.25 6.54 -9.00
N SER A 106 3.71 6.86 -10.17
CA SER A 106 3.19 8.19 -10.47
C SER A 106 2.00 8.53 -9.58
N PHE A 107 1.07 7.60 -9.39
CA PHE A 107 -0.06 7.78 -8.45
C PHE A 107 0.40 7.99 -7.02
N ARG A 108 1.41 7.23 -6.56
CA ARG A 108 2.01 7.43 -5.22
C ARG A 108 2.56 8.85 -5.05
N LYS A 109 3.17 9.43 -6.10
CA LYS A 109 3.62 10.83 -6.07
C LYS A 109 2.45 11.81 -6.02
N THR A 110 1.36 11.57 -6.74
CA THR A 110 0.17 12.42 -6.66
C THR A 110 -0.40 12.44 -5.24
N VAL A 111 -0.52 11.28 -4.61
CA VAL A 111 -0.93 11.16 -3.19
C VAL A 111 0.03 11.94 -2.29
N ALA A 112 1.34 11.79 -2.48
CA ALA A 112 2.35 12.53 -1.73
C ALA A 112 2.15 14.05 -1.83
N THR A 113 1.93 14.55 -3.03
CA THR A 113 1.72 15.97 -3.31
C THR A 113 0.48 16.48 -2.61
N VAL A 114 -0.66 15.79 -2.75
CA VAL A 114 -1.92 16.17 -2.11
C VAL A 114 -1.80 16.19 -0.58
N MET A 115 -1.16 15.17 -0.01
CA MET A 115 -0.90 15.11 1.44
C MET A 115 0.02 16.24 1.91
N ARG A 116 1.06 16.56 1.14
CA ARG A 116 1.96 17.67 1.44
C ARG A 116 1.22 19.00 1.42
N ASP A 117 0.39 19.22 0.41
CA ASP A 117 -0.27 20.50 0.19
C ASP A 117 -1.38 20.74 1.23
N GLU A 118 -2.01 19.67 1.72
CA GLU A 118 -3.12 19.75 2.69
C GLU A 118 -2.66 19.64 4.16
N LEU A 119 -1.68 18.78 4.45
CA LEU A 119 -1.26 18.44 5.82
C LEU A 119 0.24 18.67 6.08
N GLY A 120 0.98 19.15 5.09
CA GLY A 120 2.41 19.43 5.21
C GLY A 120 3.33 18.26 4.90
N ILE A 121 4.62 18.56 4.79
CA ILE A 121 5.65 17.62 4.35
C ILE A 121 5.83 16.41 5.29
N GLN A 122 5.59 16.60 6.58
CA GLN A 122 5.74 15.53 7.58
C GLN A 122 4.65 14.46 7.40
N ALA A 123 3.39 14.87 7.27
CA ALA A 123 2.29 13.96 6.95
C ALA A 123 2.53 13.20 5.63
N ALA A 124 3.06 13.87 4.61
CA ALA A 124 3.41 13.21 3.35
C ALA A 124 4.51 12.14 3.54
N LYS A 125 5.53 12.39 4.38
CA LYS A 125 6.58 11.40 4.68
C LYS A 125 6.03 10.17 5.40
N GLU A 126 5.22 10.39 6.43
CA GLU A 126 4.57 9.35 7.24
C GLU A 126 3.63 8.48 6.39
N GLN A 127 2.78 9.11 5.55
CA GLN A 127 1.88 8.40 4.63
C GLN A 127 2.63 7.47 3.66
N LEU A 128 3.81 7.90 3.22
CA LEU A 128 4.61 7.19 2.25
C LEU A 128 5.62 6.23 2.89
N GLY A 129 5.74 6.19 4.22
CA GLY A 129 6.79 5.43 4.91
C GLY A 129 8.19 5.77 4.39
N HIS A 130 8.47 7.04 4.09
CA HIS A 130 9.83 7.47 3.79
C HIS A 130 10.59 7.65 5.11
N GLU A 131 11.48 6.71 5.43
CA GLU A 131 12.62 7.02 6.29
C GLU A 131 13.44 8.12 5.61
N ASP A 132 13.72 9.22 6.32
CA ASP A 132 14.87 10.03 5.99
C ASP A 132 16.10 9.14 6.18
N GLU A 133 16.77 8.79 5.08
CA GLU A 133 18.03 8.01 5.03
C GLU A 133 19.20 8.66 5.81
N ARG A 134 18.94 9.70 6.61
CA ARG A 134 19.91 10.43 7.42
C ARG A 134 19.90 10.13 8.91
N THR A 135 18.97 9.33 9.42
CA THR A 135 18.98 8.95 10.84
C THR A 135 19.17 7.45 10.99
N THR A 136 20.40 6.99 10.75
CA THR A 136 20.87 5.75 11.34
C THR A 136 20.80 5.90 12.86
N ARG A 137 19.99 5.08 13.56
CA ARG A 137 20.42 4.19 14.66
C ARG A 137 19.30 3.83 15.66
N LEU A 138 19.06 2.53 15.74
CA LEU A 138 19.14 1.70 16.96
C LEU A 138 18.12 1.80 18.09
N HIS A 139 17.01 2.51 17.96
CA HIS A 139 15.93 2.41 18.95
C HIS A 139 14.57 2.46 18.25
N TYR A 140 13.64 1.60 18.70
CA TYR A 140 12.24 1.45 18.26
C TYR A 140 11.94 0.36 17.22
N ALA A 141 12.15 -0.90 17.60
CA ALA A 141 11.48 -2.04 16.97
C ALA A 141 10.05 -2.28 17.52
N ASP A 142 9.57 -1.47 18.48
CA ASP A 142 8.29 -1.71 19.19
C ASP A 142 7.20 -0.66 18.92
N GLU A 143 7.48 0.44 18.22
CA GLU A 143 6.48 1.47 17.96
C GLU A 143 5.90 1.34 16.55
N VAL A 144 4.63 0.93 16.49
CA VAL A 144 3.85 0.93 15.25
C VAL A 144 3.77 2.37 14.73
N HIS A 145 4.43 2.65 13.61
CA HIS A 145 4.36 3.97 13.01
C HIS A 145 2.97 4.21 12.43
N ARG A 146 2.21 5.11 13.05
CA ARG A 146 0.89 5.51 12.57
C ARG A 146 1.04 6.63 11.54
N GLY A 147 0.54 6.39 10.34
CA GLY A 147 0.45 7.42 9.30
C GLY A 147 -0.51 8.55 9.70
N PRO A 148 -0.51 9.66 8.95
CA PRO A 148 -1.34 10.81 9.25
C PRO A 148 -2.84 10.46 9.12
N ALA A 149 -3.70 11.31 9.69
CA ALA A 149 -5.15 11.24 9.51
C ALA A 149 -5.56 11.59 8.06
N ALA A 150 -5.23 10.69 7.14
CA ALA A 150 -5.28 10.92 5.69
C ALA A 150 -6.66 10.65 5.08
N GLY A 151 -7.57 9.98 5.80
CA GLY A 151 -8.82 9.48 5.22
C GLY A 151 -9.65 10.57 4.53
N LEU A 152 -9.84 11.71 5.20
CA LEU A 152 -10.58 12.85 4.63
C LEU A 152 -9.87 13.49 3.43
N VAL A 153 -8.55 13.65 3.51
CA VAL A 153 -7.75 14.25 2.43
C VAL A 153 -7.75 13.36 1.19
N LEU A 154 -7.56 12.05 1.37
CA LEU A 154 -7.57 11.08 0.28
C LEU A 154 -8.95 10.87 -0.32
N SER A 155 -10.03 11.13 0.44
CA SER A 155 -11.40 11.09 -0.09
C SER A 155 -11.60 12.08 -1.25
N LYS A 156 -10.89 13.23 -1.24
CA LYS A 156 -10.91 14.22 -2.33
C LYS A 156 -10.44 13.68 -3.67
N LEU A 157 -9.71 12.55 -3.70
CA LEU A 157 -9.24 11.91 -4.94
C LEU A 157 -10.31 11.04 -5.62
N PHE A 158 -11.43 10.79 -4.97
CA PHE A 158 -12.50 9.91 -5.45
C PHE A 158 -13.81 10.65 -5.77
N THR A 159 -13.81 11.98 -5.62
CA THR A 159 -14.92 12.88 -5.98
C THR A 159 -14.64 13.51 -7.34
#